data_AF-A0A6F8ZWP3-F1
#
_entry.id   AF-A0A6F8ZWP3-F1
#
_cell.length_a   1.000
_cell.length_b   1.000
_cell.length_c   1.000
_cell.angle_alpha   90.00
_cell.angle_beta   90.00
_cell.angle_gamma   90.00
#
_symmetry.space_group_name_H-M   'P 1'
#
loop_
_entity.id
_entity.type
_entity.pdbx_description
1 polymer ?
#
loop_
_entity_poly.entity_id
_entity_poly.type
_entity_poly.pdbx_seq_one_letter_code
_entity_poly.pdbx_strand_id
1 'polypeptide(L)'
;TIVPWKVFRQCLHEVHHISSGLEAMALKSTIDLTCNDYISVFEFDIFTRLFQPWGSILRNWNFLAVTHPGYMAFLTYDEVKARLQKYINKPGSYIFRQSCTRLGQWAIGYVTNDGKILQTIPHNKPLFQALIDGCREGLYSAIGRRAKVAHFCKYSNGGFLGYSYA
;
A
#
# COMPACT_ATOMS: atom_id res chain seq x y z
N THR A 1 19.72 15.89 -2.46
CA THR A 1 20.73 14.95 -2.99
C THR A 1 20.05 13.80 -3.71
N ILE A 2 20.60 13.35 -4.84
CA ILE A 2 20.06 12.27 -5.68
C ILE A 2 21.16 11.24 -5.96
N VAL A 3 20.81 9.97 -6.16
CA VAL A 3 21.75 8.88 -6.52
C VAL A 3 21.20 8.03 -7.66
N PRO A 4 22.05 7.45 -8.53
CA PRO A 4 21.56 6.55 -9.59
C PRO A 4 20.86 5.31 -9.01
N TRP A 5 19.79 4.84 -9.66
CA TRP A 5 19.04 3.65 -9.25
C TRP A 5 19.94 2.43 -8.98
N LYS A 6 20.94 2.20 -9.85
CA LYS A 6 21.87 1.07 -9.71
C LYS A 6 22.59 1.08 -8.36
N VAL A 7 23.06 2.25 -7.93
CA VAL A 7 23.76 2.45 -6.66
C VAL A 7 22.78 2.30 -5.50
N PHE A 8 21.63 2.98 -5.57
CA PHE A 8 20.58 2.89 -4.56
C PHE A 8 20.15 1.44 -4.31
N ARG A 9 19.87 0.68 -5.39
CA ARG A 9 19.46 -0.73 -5.31
C ARG A 9 20.51 -1.60 -4.63
N GLN A 10 21.79 -1.38 -4.93
CA GLN A 10 22.87 -2.16 -4.33
C GLN A 10 22.94 -1.93 -2.81
N CYS A 11 22.95 -0.66 -2.37
CA CYS A 11 22.97 -0.33 -0.95
C CYS A 11 21.69 -0.81 -0.23
N LEU A 12 20.52 -0.69 -0.85
CA LEU A 12 19.28 -1.18 -0.26
C LEU A 12 19.30 -2.71 -0.12
N HIS A 13 19.84 -3.44 -1.11
CA HIS A 13 19.92 -4.91 -1.10
C HIS A 13 20.77 -5.45 0.06
N GLU A 14 21.83 -4.73 0.46
CA GLU A 14 22.70 -5.10 1.58
C GLU A 14 21.95 -5.14 2.92
N VAL A 15 20.90 -4.31 3.07
CA VAL A 15 20.09 -4.22 4.31
C VAL A 15 18.77 -4.97 4.17
N HIS A 16 18.14 -4.89 3.00
CA HIS A 16 16.86 -5.50 2.67
C HIS A 16 17.00 -6.29 1.37
N HIS A 17 17.07 -7.61 1.49
CA HIS A 17 17.27 -8.49 0.34
C HIS A 17 16.19 -8.29 -0.75
N ILE A 18 16.64 -8.14 -1.99
CA ILE A 18 15.79 -8.06 -3.18
C ILE A 18 15.95 -9.37 -3.96
N SER A 19 14.88 -10.11 -4.12
CA SER A 19 14.88 -11.53 -4.50
C SER A 19 15.05 -11.74 -6.01
N SER A 20 14.68 -10.76 -6.85
CA SER A 20 14.72 -10.93 -8.31
C SER A 20 14.83 -9.61 -9.07
N GLY A 21 15.18 -9.70 -10.37
CA GLY A 21 15.17 -8.56 -11.28
C GLY A 21 13.78 -7.98 -11.51
N LEU A 22 12.73 -8.81 -11.54
CA LEU A 22 11.34 -8.36 -11.66
C LEU A 22 10.92 -7.56 -10.41
N GLU A 23 11.27 -8.05 -9.22
CA GLU A 23 11.04 -7.33 -7.96
C GLU A 23 11.77 -5.99 -7.95
N ALA A 24 13.03 -5.96 -8.41
CA ALA A 24 13.79 -4.72 -8.52
C ALA A 24 13.13 -3.71 -9.48
N MET A 25 12.59 -4.14 -10.62
CA MET A 25 11.89 -3.24 -11.55
C MET A 25 10.59 -2.69 -10.96
N ALA A 26 9.80 -3.53 -10.29
CA ALA A 26 8.58 -3.09 -9.61
C ALA A 26 8.89 -2.14 -8.44
N LEU A 27 9.99 -2.37 -7.73
CA LEU A 27 10.44 -1.49 -6.66
C LEU A 27 10.87 -0.14 -7.23
N LYS A 28 11.64 -0.14 -8.33
CA LYS A 28 12.03 1.08 -9.04
C LYS A 28 10.80 1.91 -9.43
N SER A 29 9.82 1.30 -10.10
CA SER A 29 8.62 2.02 -10.54
C SER A 29 7.76 2.56 -9.39
N THR A 30 7.96 2.05 -8.17
CA THR A 30 7.30 2.57 -6.97
C THR A 30 8.04 3.76 -6.35
N ILE A 31 9.38 3.76 -6.37
CA ILE A 31 10.22 4.78 -5.70
C ILE A 31 10.55 5.94 -6.64
N ASP A 32 10.86 5.65 -7.90
CA ASP A 32 11.25 6.61 -8.93
C ASP A 32 10.01 7.37 -9.45
N LEU A 33 9.52 8.32 -8.64
CA LEU A 33 8.30 9.10 -8.91
C LEU A 33 8.50 10.06 -10.09
N THR A 34 9.74 10.46 -10.34
CA THR A 34 10.10 11.35 -11.45
C THR A 34 10.48 10.62 -12.73
N CYS A 35 10.50 9.29 -12.71
CA CYS A 35 10.80 8.40 -13.84
C CYS A 35 12.13 8.75 -14.53
N ASN A 36 13.17 9.09 -13.77
CA ASN A 36 14.43 9.61 -14.32
C ASN A 36 15.65 8.71 -14.08
N ASP A 37 15.46 7.50 -13.56
CA ASP A 37 16.53 6.54 -13.20
C ASP A 37 17.42 6.97 -12.01
N TYR A 38 17.05 8.02 -11.28
CA TYR A 38 17.68 8.44 -10.03
C TYR A 38 16.69 8.37 -8.87
N ILE A 39 17.20 8.10 -7.68
CA ILE A 39 16.42 8.16 -6.44
C ILE A 39 16.92 9.36 -5.63
N SER A 40 16.03 10.31 -5.40
CA SER A 40 16.25 11.42 -4.49
C SER A 40 16.01 11.02 -3.03
N VAL A 41 16.65 11.74 -2.10
CA VAL A 41 16.34 11.61 -0.66
C VAL A 41 14.85 11.84 -0.38
N PHE A 42 14.19 12.68 -1.18
CA PHE A 42 12.77 12.99 -1.07
C PHE A 42 11.88 11.80 -1.49
N GLU A 43 12.16 11.17 -2.63
CA GLU A 43 11.47 9.95 -3.06
C GLU A 43 11.66 8.82 -2.04
N PHE A 44 12.85 8.72 -1.46
CA PHE A 44 13.13 7.73 -0.43
C PHE A 44 12.39 8.01 0.89
N ASP A 45 12.27 9.28 1.33
CA ASP A 45 11.42 9.66 2.48
C ASP A 45 9.96 9.25 2.25
N ILE A 46 9.41 9.55 1.06
CA ILE A 46 8.05 9.17 0.70
C ILE A 46 7.88 7.64 0.79
N PHE A 47 8.77 6.89 0.17
CA PHE A 47 8.71 5.43 0.17
C PHE A 47 8.76 4.85 1.59
N THR A 48 9.72 5.29 2.40
CA THR A 48 9.91 4.79 3.77
C THR A 48 8.72 5.10 4.68
N ARG A 49 8.10 6.28 4.54
CA ARG A 49 6.88 6.64 5.28
C ARG A 49 5.67 5.83 4.84
N LEU A 50 5.52 5.54 3.55
CA LEU A 50 4.41 4.74 3.03
C LEU A 50 4.47 3.28 3.50
N PHE A 51 5.66 2.68 3.50
CA PHE A 51 5.83 1.24 3.72
C PHE A 51 6.48 0.86 5.06
N GLN A 52 6.50 1.79 6.01
CA GLN A 52 6.96 1.59 7.38
C GLN A 52 6.35 0.35 8.07
N PRO A 53 7.05 -0.26 9.07
CA PRO A 53 8.36 0.13 9.60
C PRO A 53 9.56 -0.33 8.75
N TRP A 54 10.72 0.32 8.94
CA TRP A 54 11.96 0.07 8.19
C TRP A 54 12.37 -1.41 8.19
N GLY A 55 12.35 -2.09 9.34
CA GLY A 55 12.81 -3.48 9.49
C GLY A 55 12.04 -4.51 8.65
N SER A 56 10.89 -4.15 8.07
CA SER A 56 10.15 -5.02 7.16
C SER A 56 9.66 -4.29 5.91
N ILE A 57 10.36 -3.24 5.49
CA ILE A 57 9.90 -2.30 4.47
C ILE A 57 9.57 -2.96 3.12
N LEU A 58 10.44 -3.83 2.60
CA LEU A 58 10.21 -4.51 1.31
C LEU A 58 9.08 -5.53 1.41
N ARG A 59 8.98 -6.24 2.54
CA ARG A 59 7.85 -7.14 2.81
C ARG A 59 6.54 -6.36 2.82
N ASN A 60 6.50 -5.23 3.51
CA ASN A 60 5.31 -4.37 3.59
C ASN A 60 4.93 -3.80 2.21
N TRP A 61 5.90 -3.32 1.45
CA TRP A 61 5.72 -2.88 0.08
C TRP A 61 5.16 -3.99 -0.82
N ASN A 62 5.72 -5.20 -0.77
CA ASN A 62 5.24 -6.32 -1.56
C ASN A 62 3.78 -6.67 -1.21
N PHE A 63 3.47 -6.75 0.09
CA PHE A 63 2.12 -7.04 0.53
C PHE A 63 1.12 -5.94 0.14
N LEU A 64 1.47 -4.67 0.29
CA LEU A 64 0.55 -3.55 0.06
C LEU A 64 0.46 -3.15 -1.41
N ALA A 65 1.58 -3.04 -2.13
CA ALA A 65 1.61 -2.46 -3.47
C ALA A 65 1.72 -3.49 -4.60
N VAL A 66 2.25 -4.69 -4.33
CA VAL A 66 2.42 -5.72 -5.36
C VAL A 66 1.26 -6.72 -5.35
N THR A 67 0.80 -7.12 -4.16
CA THR A 67 -0.16 -8.23 -4.04
C THR A 67 -1.54 -7.84 -3.53
N HIS A 68 -1.71 -6.64 -2.95
CA HIS A 68 -2.99 -6.24 -2.38
C HIS A 68 -3.99 -5.82 -3.46
N PRO A 69 -5.18 -6.46 -3.55
CA PRO A 69 -6.16 -6.15 -4.61
C PRO A 69 -6.82 -4.76 -4.45
N GLY A 70 -6.77 -4.21 -3.23
CA GLY A 70 -7.25 -2.85 -2.94
C GLY A 70 -6.27 -1.73 -3.32
N TYR A 71 -5.01 -2.05 -3.62
CA TYR A 71 -4.05 -1.01 -4.02
C TYR A 71 -4.31 -0.55 -5.45
N MET A 72 -4.29 0.75 -5.65
CA MET A 72 -4.41 1.39 -6.97
C MET A 72 -3.30 2.42 -7.12
N ALA A 73 -2.34 2.14 -7.99
CA ALA A 73 -1.28 3.09 -8.33
C ALA A 73 -1.84 4.24 -9.18
N PHE A 74 -1.26 5.44 -9.01
CA PHE A 74 -1.51 6.62 -9.86
C PHE A 74 -2.97 7.10 -9.99
N LEU A 75 -3.85 6.76 -9.05
CA LEU A 75 -5.21 7.31 -9.05
C LEU A 75 -5.32 8.67 -8.36
N THR A 76 -6.22 9.49 -8.87
CA THR A 76 -6.67 10.75 -8.26
C THR A 76 -7.86 10.54 -7.31
N TYR A 77 -8.28 11.61 -6.64
CA TYR A 77 -9.47 11.58 -5.78
C TYR A 77 -10.74 11.23 -6.57
N ASP A 78 -10.92 11.83 -7.74
CA ASP A 78 -12.13 11.65 -8.55
C ASP A 78 -12.19 10.26 -9.20
N GLU A 79 -11.04 9.72 -9.63
CA GLU A 79 -10.98 8.36 -10.18
C GLU A 79 -11.29 7.29 -9.13
N VAL A 80 -10.89 7.50 -7.87
CA VAL A 80 -11.31 6.64 -6.75
C VAL A 80 -12.83 6.66 -6.61
N LYS A 81 -13.45 7.84 -6.64
CA LYS A 81 -14.91 7.98 -6.53
C LYS A 81 -15.61 7.29 -7.70
N ALA A 82 -15.17 7.53 -8.93
CA ALA A 82 -15.74 6.91 -10.13
C ALA A 82 -15.62 5.37 -10.09
N ARG A 83 -14.49 4.84 -9.61
CA ARG A 83 -14.27 3.40 -9.49
C ARG A 83 -15.18 2.75 -8.44
N LEU A 84 -15.31 3.37 -7.27
CA LEU A 84 -16.15 2.88 -6.18
C LEU A 84 -17.65 3.03 -6.46
N GLN A 85 -18.05 3.94 -7.36
CA GLN A 85 -19.45 4.10 -7.76
C GLN A 85 -20.10 2.80 -8.27
N LYS A 86 -19.30 1.93 -8.91
CA LYS A 86 -19.74 0.60 -9.39
C LYS A 86 -20.11 -0.35 -8.23
N TYR A 87 -19.67 -0.03 -7.02
CA TYR A 87 -19.87 -0.82 -5.80
C TYR A 87 -20.72 -0.08 -4.76
N ILE A 88 -21.46 0.96 -5.16
CA ILE A 88 -22.23 1.81 -4.24
C ILE A 88 -23.24 1.03 -3.39
N ASN A 89 -23.78 -0.06 -3.93
CA ASN A 89 -24.72 -0.97 -3.25
C ASN A 89 -24.02 -2.09 -2.46
N LYS A 90 -22.71 -1.99 -2.25
CA LYS A 90 -21.89 -2.95 -1.50
C LYS A 90 -21.08 -2.21 -0.43
N PRO A 91 -21.70 -1.87 0.72
CA PRO A 91 -20.98 -1.29 1.84
C PRO A 91 -19.72 -2.04 2.21
N GLY A 92 -18.70 -1.30 2.65
CA GLY A 92 -17.39 -1.82 2.98
C GLY A 92 -16.43 -1.93 1.79
N SER A 93 -16.91 -1.84 0.55
CA SER A 93 -16.05 -1.87 -0.64
C SER A 93 -14.99 -0.76 -0.57
N TYR A 94 -13.71 -1.11 -0.65
CA TYR A 94 -12.62 -0.13 -0.49
C TYR A 94 -11.47 -0.31 -1.47
N ILE A 95 -10.75 0.79 -1.71
CA ILE A 95 -9.46 0.85 -2.39
C ILE A 95 -8.57 1.87 -1.70
N PHE A 96 -7.25 1.78 -1.86
CA PHE A 96 -6.32 2.77 -1.34
C PHE A 96 -5.21 3.08 -2.34
N ARG A 97 -4.61 4.26 -2.16
CA ARG A 97 -3.62 4.84 -3.04
C ARG A 97 -2.73 5.81 -2.29
N GLN A 98 -1.63 6.23 -2.90
CA GLN A 98 -0.84 7.35 -2.40
C GLN A 98 -1.64 8.66 -2.52
N SER A 99 -1.54 9.54 -1.53
CA SER A 99 -2.15 10.87 -1.58
C SER A 99 -1.33 11.81 -2.47
N CYS A 100 -2.00 12.48 -3.41
CA CYS A 100 -1.35 13.44 -4.31
C CYS A 100 -1.02 14.77 -3.63
N THR A 101 -1.75 15.15 -2.58
CA THR A 101 -1.59 16.44 -1.88
C THR A 101 -0.89 16.31 -0.54
N ARG A 102 -0.73 15.09 -0.03
CA ARG A 102 0.01 14.79 1.21
C ARG A 102 0.99 13.65 0.96
N LEU A 103 2.09 13.97 0.30
CA LEU A 103 3.11 12.99 -0.08
C LEU A 103 3.64 12.22 1.15
N GLY A 104 3.86 10.92 0.98
CA GLY A 104 4.20 10.01 2.07
C GLY A 104 3.01 9.62 2.96
N GLN A 105 1.77 9.90 2.55
CA GLN A 105 0.54 9.45 3.23
C GLN A 105 -0.37 8.67 2.28
N TRP A 106 -1.11 7.73 2.84
CA TRP A 106 -2.11 6.95 2.13
C TRP A 106 -3.46 7.66 2.13
N ALA A 107 -4.25 7.44 1.08
CA ALA A 107 -5.66 7.76 1.03
C ALA A 107 -6.47 6.48 0.81
N ILE A 108 -7.46 6.23 1.67
CA ILE A 108 -8.36 5.08 1.60
C ILE A 108 -9.74 5.58 1.19
N GLY A 109 -10.24 5.12 0.04
CA GLY A 109 -11.61 5.31 -0.39
C GLY A 109 -12.46 4.10 -0.05
N TYR A 110 -13.66 4.30 0.46
CA TYR A 110 -14.58 3.21 0.78
C TYR A 110 -16.06 3.60 0.65
N VAL A 111 -16.92 2.60 0.50
CA VAL A 111 -18.38 2.73 0.45
C VAL A 111 -18.94 2.54 1.86
N THR A 112 -19.71 3.51 2.35
CA THR A 112 -20.33 3.48 3.68
C THR A 112 -21.63 2.67 3.69
N ASN A 113 -22.14 2.37 4.89
CA ASN A 113 -23.40 1.64 5.07
C ASN A 113 -24.62 2.39 4.51
N ASP A 114 -24.57 3.73 4.45
CA ASP A 114 -25.60 4.58 3.84
C ASP A 114 -25.40 4.83 2.34
N GLY A 115 -24.49 4.09 1.69
CA GLY A 115 -24.30 4.14 0.24
C GLY A 115 -23.60 5.42 -0.25
N LYS A 116 -22.71 6.00 0.56
CA LYS A 116 -21.85 7.12 0.16
C LYS A 116 -20.42 6.65 -0.07
N ILE A 117 -19.65 7.43 -0.83
CA ILE A 117 -18.22 7.18 -1.02
C ILE A 117 -17.45 8.25 -0.25
N LEU A 118 -16.63 7.81 0.70
CA LEU A 118 -15.75 8.67 1.49
C LEU A 118 -14.30 8.33 1.21
N GLN A 119 -13.41 9.32 1.36
CA GLN A 119 -11.96 9.13 1.34
C GLN A 119 -11.36 9.70 2.63
N THR A 120 -10.47 8.93 3.24
CA THR A 120 -9.79 9.31 4.49
C THR A 120 -8.29 9.13 4.37
N ILE A 121 -7.53 9.88 5.16
CA ILE A 121 -6.08 9.74 5.27
C ILE A 121 -5.77 9.25 6.68
N PRO A 122 -5.18 8.05 6.85
CA PRO A 122 -4.80 7.58 8.17
C PRO A 122 -3.79 8.51 8.83
N HIS A 123 -4.08 8.92 10.07
CA HIS A 123 -3.20 9.79 10.86
C HIS A 123 -2.37 8.97 11.83
N ASN A 124 -1.05 9.22 11.86
CA ASN A 124 -0.10 8.68 12.83
C ASN A 124 -0.16 7.14 13.01
N LYS A 125 -0.52 6.40 11.96
CA LYS A 125 -0.52 4.93 11.99
C LYS A 125 -0.06 4.33 10.65
N PRO A 126 0.65 3.19 10.65
CA PRO A 126 0.94 2.44 9.43
C PRO A 126 -0.35 2.02 8.72
N LEU A 127 -0.31 1.94 7.38
CA LEU A 127 -1.49 1.56 6.58
C LEU A 127 -2.06 0.21 7.00
N PHE A 128 -1.21 -0.77 7.32
CA PHE A 128 -1.67 -2.07 7.80
C PHE A 128 -2.57 -1.98 9.03
N GLN A 129 -2.20 -1.16 10.00
CA GLN A 129 -3.02 -0.99 11.20
C GLN A 129 -4.34 -0.31 10.85
N ALA A 130 -4.31 0.72 9.99
CA ALA A 130 -5.53 1.38 9.52
C ALA A 130 -6.49 0.39 8.83
N LEU A 131 -5.97 -0.51 7.99
CA LEU A 131 -6.78 -1.53 7.31
C LEU A 131 -7.34 -2.58 8.28
N ILE A 132 -6.56 -3.00 9.28
CA ILE A 132 -7.04 -3.93 10.33
C ILE A 132 -8.15 -3.29 11.15
N ASP A 133 -7.96 -2.06 11.61
CA ASP A 133 -8.94 -1.32 12.41
C ASP A 133 -10.25 -1.17 11.62
N GLY A 134 -10.18 -0.71 10.37
CA GLY A 134 -11.38 -0.57 9.55
C GLY A 134 -12.03 -1.90 9.13
N CYS A 135 -11.29 -3.01 9.07
CA CYS A 135 -11.90 -4.35 8.94
C CYS A 135 -12.72 -4.70 10.19
N ARG A 136 -12.17 -4.45 11.39
CA ARG A 136 -12.85 -4.72 12.67
C ARG A 136 -14.09 -3.86 12.87
N GLU A 137 -14.06 -2.63 12.40
CA GLU A 137 -15.19 -1.69 12.42
C GLU A 137 -16.22 -1.94 11.30
N GLY A 138 -15.96 -2.91 10.40
CA GLY A 138 -16.84 -3.22 9.26
C GLY A 138 -16.78 -2.20 8.11
N LEU A 139 -15.85 -1.23 8.17
CA LEU A 139 -15.66 -0.19 7.16
C LEU A 139 -14.97 -0.71 5.90
N TYR A 140 -14.09 -1.71 6.03
CA TYR A 140 -13.28 -2.25 4.93
C TYR A 140 -13.56 -3.73 4.74
N SER A 141 -14.48 -4.02 3.83
CA SER A 141 -14.82 -5.36 3.38
C SER A 141 -14.28 -5.62 1.97
N ALA A 142 -13.61 -6.74 1.83
CA ALA A 142 -13.02 -7.24 0.60
C ALA A 142 -13.99 -7.20 -0.61
N ILE A 143 -13.67 -6.39 -1.64
CA ILE A 143 -14.38 -6.43 -2.93
C ILE A 143 -13.87 -7.60 -3.80
N GLY A 144 -14.75 -8.53 -4.13
CA GLY A 144 -14.49 -9.68 -5.02
C GLY A 144 -14.14 -10.99 -4.29
N ARG A 145 -14.52 -12.14 -4.88
CA ARG A 145 -14.40 -13.53 -4.32
C ARG A 145 -12.97 -14.01 -3.99
N ARG A 146 -11.95 -13.15 -3.98
CA ARG A 146 -10.55 -13.55 -3.78
C ARG A 146 -9.71 -12.52 -3.01
N ALA A 147 -10.34 -11.62 -2.27
CA ALA A 147 -9.56 -10.65 -1.55
C ALA A 147 -8.95 -11.29 -0.29
N LYS A 148 -7.64 -11.56 -0.40
CA LYS A 148 -6.69 -11.97 0.65
C LYS A 148 -6.73 -11.08 1.92
N VAL A 149 -7.60 -10.07 1.98
CA VAL A 149 -8.00 -9.33 3.18
C VAL A 149 -8.51 -10.27 4.28
N ALA A 150 -9.16 -11.38 3.92
CA ALA A 150 -9.55 -12.42 4.88
C ALA A 150 -8.33 -13.11 5.54
N HIS A 151 -7.17 -13.12 4.89
CA HIS A 151 -5.92 -13.55 5.52
C HIS A 151 -5.44 -12.51 6.55
N PHE A 152 -5.67 -11.22 6.28
CA PHE A 152 -5.28 -10.10 7.12
C PHE A 152 -6.04 -10.03 8.44
N CYS A 153 -7.37 -10.18 8.43
CA CYS A 153 -8.15 -10.13 9.68
C CYS A 153 -7.94 -11.41 10.53
N LYS A 154 -7.54 -12.55 9.92
CA LYS A 154 -7.10 -13.77 10.64
C LYS A 154 -5.75 -13.60 11.35
N TYR A 155 -4.80 -12.83 10.80
CA TYR A 155 -3.52 -12.51 11.48
C TYR A 155 -3.70 -11.73 12.80
N SER A 156 -4.86 -11.09 12.98
CA SER A 156 -5.12 -10.21 14.12
C SER A 156 -5.63 -10.91 15.40
N ASN A 157 -5.89 -12.23 15.33
CA ASN A 157 -6.46 -13.03 16.43
C ASN A 157 -5.46 -13.95 17.17
N GLY A 158 -4.16 -13.61 17.16
CA GLY A 158 -3.14 -14.29 17.95
C GLY A 158 -2.37 -15.35 17.18
N GLY A 159 -1.10 -15.04 16.91
CA GLY A 159 -0.16 -15.97 16.28
C GLY A 159 0.79 -15.25 15.31
N PHE A 160 1.91 -14.75 15.84
CA PHE A 160 3.12 -14.57 15.03
C PHE A 160 3.57 -15.97 14.60
N LEU A 161 3.13 -16.43 13.43
CA LEU A 161 3.70 -17.58 12.76
C LEU A 161 4.45 -17.09 11.54
N GLY A 162 5.76 -17.29 11.57
CA GLY A 162 6.60 -17.13 10.40
C GLY A 162 6.06 -17.98 9.27
N TYR A 163 5.94 -17.37 8.10
CA TYR A 163 5.75 -18.12 6.87
C TYR A 163 7.13 -18.28 6.24
N SER A 164 7.66 -19.49 6.40
CA SER A 164 8.59 -20.07 5.43
C SER A 164 7.83 -20.24 4.11
N TYR A 165 8.43 -19.76 3.02
CA TYR A 165 8.12 -20.27 1.69
C TYR A 165 9.44 -20.73 1.08
N ALA A 166 9.47 -22.02 0.74
CA ALA A 166 10.30 -22.53 -0.33
C ALA A 166 9.97 -21.84 -1.66
#